data_AF-R0N9U7-F1
#
_entry.id   AF-R0N9U7-F1
#
_cell.length_a   1.000
_cell.length_b   1.000
_cell.length_c   1.000
_cell.angle_alpha   90.00
_cell.angle_beta   90.00
_cell.angle_gamma   90.00
#
_symmetry.space_group_name_H-M   'P 1'
#
loop_
_entity.id
_entity.type
_entity.pdbx_description
1 polymer ?
#
loop_
_entity_poly.entity_id
_entity_poly.type
_entity_poly.pdbx_seq_one_letter_code
_entity_poly.pdbx_strand_id
1 'polypeptide(L)' 'MANPTFGEKKANTDYVSRYGVYAVIPDAEQKQIVLVQAPNGAWFLPGGEIEAGENHQEA' A
#
# COMPACT_ATOMS: atom_id res chain seq x y z
N MET A 1 -4.42 -17.12 12.52
CA MET A 1 -4.31 -16.58 11.15
C MET A 1 -2.87 -16.09 10.98
N ALA A 2 -2.23 -16.42 9.85
CA ALA A 2 -0.89 -15.91 9.54
C ALA A 2 -1.01 -14.59 8.75
N ASN A 3 -0.07 -13.68 8.95
CA ASN A 3 -0.01 -12.43 8.20
C ASN A 3 0.58 -12.71 6.81
N PRO A 4 -0.17 -12.48 5.70
CA PRO A 4 0.38 -12.61 4.36
C PRO A 4 1.63 -11.74 4.23
N THR A 5 2.75 -12.35 3.84
CA THR A 5 4.04 -11.67 3.71
C THR A 5 4.53 -11.83 2.28
N PHE A 6 4.96 -10.74 1.67
CA PHE A 6 5.39 -10.68 0.28
C PHE A 6 6.76 -10.00 0.16
N GLY A 7 7.46 -10.28 -0.93
CA GLY A 7 8.78 -9.72 -1.25
C GLY A 7 9.96 -10.54 -0.70
N GLU A 8 11.14 -10.27 -1.24
CA GLU A 8 12.40 -10.87 -0.77
C GLU A 8 13.02 -9.99 0.34
N LYS A 9 13.22 -10.57 1.53
CA LYS A 9 13.96 -9.91 2.61
C LYS A 9 15.45 -10.24 2.48
N LYS A 10 16.26 -9.26 2.12
CA LYS A 10 17.71 -9.42 1.90
C LYS A 10 18.45 -9.60 3.23
N ALA A 11 19.38 -10.54 3.26
CA ALA A 11 20.28 -10.72 4.40
C ALA A 11 21.21 -9.50 4.56
N ASN A 12 21.67 -9.25 5.79
CA ASN A 12 22.61 -8.16 6.13
C ASN A 12 22.13 -6.76 5.72
N THR A 13 20.81 -6.54 5.74
CA THR A 13 20.19 -5.23 5.47
C THR A 13 19.38 -4.79 6.69
N ASP A 14 19.60 -3.58 7.14
CA ASP A 14 18.82 -2.97 8.23
C ASP A 14 17.50 -2.43 7.67
N TYR A 15 16.40 -3.09 7.98
CA TYR A 15 15.06 -2.68 7.56
C TYR A 15 14.45 -1.71 8.57
N VAL A 16 13.82 -0.65 8.06
CA VAL A 16 12.97 0.25 8.86
C VAL A 16 11.51 -0.08 8.65
N SER A 17 10.74 -0.08 9.74
CA SER A 17 9.29 -0.24 9.67
C SER A 17 8.64 1.05 9.19
N ARG A 18 7.90 0.96 8.09
CA ARG A 18 6.99 2.00 7.59
C ARG A 18 5.63 1.35 7.39
N TYR A 19 4.60 1.86 8.06
CA TYR A 19 3.26 1.30 8.00
C TYR A 19 2.50 1.98 6.89
N GLY A 20 1.86 1.21 6.02
CA GLY A 20 1.07 1.77 4.93
C GLY A 20 -0.36 1.24 4.95
N VAL A 21 -1.27 2.08 4.46
CA VAL A 21 -2.70 1.77 4.30
C VAL A 21 -3.05 1.94 2.83
N TYR A 22 -3.89 1.04 2.33
CA TYR A 22 -4.32 1.04 0.94
C TYR A 22 -5.83 0.81 0.89
N ALA A 23 -6.50 1.56 0.03
CA ALA A 23 -7.92 1.48 -0.20
C ALA A 23 -8.23 0.78 -1.53
N VAL A 24 -9.31 0.00 -1.53
CA VAL A 24 -9.94 -0.46 -2.77
C VAL A 24 -11.10 0.47 -3.05
N ILE A 25 -10.99 1.26 -4.12
CA ILE A 25 -12.01 2.25 -4.49
C ILE A 25 -12.68 1.77 -5.79
N PRO A 26 -13.86 1.14 -5.70
CA PRO A 26 -14.60 0.69 -6.87
C PRO A 26 -15.32 1.84 -7.59
N ASP A 27 -15.63 1.64 -8.87
CA ASP A 27 -16.63 2.45 -9.56
C ASP A 27 -18.03 2.22 -8.99
N ALA A 28 -18.99 3.07 -9.35
CA ALA A 28 -20.36 2.99 -8.83
C ALA A 28 -21.04 1.63 -9.10
N GLU A 29 -20.63 0.93 -10.17
CA GLU A 29 -21.14 -0.39 -10.54
C GLU A 29 -20.37 -1.57 -9.91
N GLN A 30 -19.29 -1.30 -9.18
CA GLN A 30 -18.38 -2.29 -8.59
C GLN A 30 -17.75 -3.26 -9.60
N LYS A 31 -17.54 -2.81 -10.83
CA LYS A 31 -16.92 -3.62 -11.90
C LYS A 31 -15.45 -3.30 -12.09
N GLN A 32 -15.04 -2.09 -11.73
CA GLN A 32 -13.68 -1.60 -11.93
C GLN A 32 -13.19 -0.96 -10.64
N ILE A 33 -11.87 -0.90 -10.48
CA ILE A 33 -11.21 -0.19 -9.38
C ILE A 33 -10.20 0.80 -9.95
N VAL A 34 -9.96 1.89 -9.24
CA VAL A 34 -8.88 2.82 -9.59
C VAL A 34 -7.53 2.29 -9.11
N LEU A 35 -6.50 2.49 -9.92
CA LEU A 35 -5.11 2.23 -9.59
C LEU A 35 -4.28 3.49 -9.84
N VAL A 36 -3.22 3.66 -9.05
CA VAL A 36 -2.24 4.73 -9.21
C VAL A 36 -1.03 4.18 -9.98
N GLN A 37 -0.68 4.82 -11.10
CA GLN A 37 0.52 4.49 -11.84
C GLN A 37 1.68 5.40 -11.41
N ALA A 38 2.77 4.83 -10.92
CA ALA A 38 3.99 5.57 -10.63
C ALA A 38 4.78 5.84 -11.93
N PRO A 39 5.64 6.88 -11.98
CA PRO A 39 6.42 7.21 -13.18
C PRO A 39 7.33 6.08 -13.69
N ASN A 40 7.65 5.10 -12.84
CA ASN A 40 8.42 3.90 -13.20
C ASN A 40 7.58 2.80 -13.88
N GLY A 41 6.28 3.04 -14.13
CA GLY A 41 5.36 2.11 -14.76
C GLY A 41 4.68 1.11 -13.81
N ALA A 42 5.01 1.12 -12.52
CA ALA A 42 4.35 0.27 -11.53
C ALA A 42 2.94 0.77 -11.20
N TRP A 43 2.06 -0.16 -10.87
CA TRP A 43 0.67 0.09 -10.48
C TRP A 43 0.46 -0.24 -9.01
N PHE A 44 -0.19 0.66 -8.28
CA PHE A 44 -0.49 0.53 -6.87
C PHE A 44 -1.98 0.76 -6.61
N LEU A 45 -2.48 0.20 -5.51
CA LEU A 45 -3.76 0.65 -4.95
C LEU A 45 -3.60 2.10 -4.43
N PRO A 46 -4.66 2.92 -4.45
CA PRO A 46 -4.67 4.20 -3.76
C PRO A 46 -4.31 4.05 -2.29
N GLY A 47 -3.51 4.97 -1.77
CA GLY A 47 -2.99 4.94 -0.40
C GLY A 47 -1.47 5.12 -0.38
N GLY A 48 -0.86 4.85 0.76
CA GLY A 48 0.55 5.13 0.98
C GLY A 48 1.00 4.81 2.40
N GLU A 49 2.11 5.41 2.80
CA GLU A 49 2.55 5.37 4.19
C GLU A 49 1.61 6.19 5.07
N ILE A 50 1.38 5.74 6.31
CA ILE A 50 0.82 6.56 7.38
C ILE A 50 1.87 7.59 7.80
N GLU A 51 1.62 8.87 7.57
CA GLU A 51 2.54 9.93 7.97
C GLU A 51 2.50 10.19 9.49
N ALA A 52 3.47 10.95 9.98
CA ALA A 52 3.58 11.26 11.40
C ALA A 52 2.36 12.06 11.89
N GLY A 53 1.58 11.46 12.78
CA GLY A 53 0.37 12.07 13.35
C GLY A 53 -0.93 11.61 12.68
N GLU A 54 -0.85 10.81 11.62
CA GLU A 54 -2.02 10.21 10.98
C GLU A 54 -2.38 8.87 11.63
N ASN A 55 -3.68 8.55 11.62
CA ASN A 55 -4.18 7.22 11.86
C ASN A 55 -4.57 6.52 10.54
N HIS A 56 -5.02 5.27 10.64
CA HIS A 56 -5.32 4.43 9.47
C HIS A 56 -6.45 4.96 8.56
N GLN A 57 -7.28 5.89 9.04
CA GLN A 57 -8.38 6.49 8.29
C GLN A 57 -8.00 7.85 7.72
N GLU A 58 -6.95 8.48 8.26
CA GLU A 58 -6.44 9.79 7.82
C GLU A 58 -5.43 9.64 6.68
N ALA A 59 -4.70 8.53 6.64
CA ALA A 59 -3.82 8.10 5.55
C ALA A 59 -4.58 7.34 4.45
#